data_AF-V5GCF7-F1
#
_entry.id   AF-V5GCF7-F1
#
_cell.length_a   1.000
_cell.length_b   1.000
_cell.length_c   1.000
_cell.angle_alpha   90.00
_cell.angle_beta   90.00
_cell.angle_gamma   90.00
#
_symmetry.space_group_name_H-M   'P 1'
#
loop_
_entity.id
_entity.type
_entity.pdbx_description
1 polymer ?
#
loop_
_entity_poly.entity_id
_entity_poly.type
_entity_poly.pdbx_seq_one_letter_code
_entity_poly.pdbx_strand_id
1 'polypeptide(L)'
;VKYYDYPLLVYWEKIKTTSDFIHDASLVHPLPVILFGDRFRHIIKNGENVITIGDDLLFKAQESTVNVIEELRRKLNWFLGYKISHPGVVNWNGDNDEIRILRAIMELITIEEIEDICENDDEDGDSSD
;
A
#
# COMPACT_ATOMS: atom_id res chain seq x y z
N VAL A 1 -10.84 20.11 -16.27
CA VAL A 1 -10.25 19.49 -15.07
C VAL A 1 -9.73 18.13 -15.49
N LYS A 2 -8.46 17.80 -15.21
CA LYS A 2 -7.96 16.44 -15.45
C LYS A 2 -8.34 15.60 -14.24
N TYR A 3 -9.01 14.49 -14.49
CA TYR A 3 -9.34 13.52 -13.46
C TYR A 3 -8.23 12.47 -13.45
N TYR A 4 -7.79 12.09 -12.25
CA TYR A 4 -6.83 11.01 -12.07
C TYR A 4 -7.60 9.78 -11.61
N ASP A 5 -7.29 8.64 -12.21
CA ASP A 5 -7.97 7.38 -11.90
C ASP A 5 -7.70 6.91 -10.46
N TYR A 6 -6.58 7.36 -9.88
CA TYR A 6 -6.18 7.07 -8.50
C TYR A 6 -5.71 8.34 -7.78
N PRO A 7 -6.08 8.54 -6.50
CA PRO A 7 -5.74 9.75 -5.75
C PRO A 7 -4.37 9.66 -5.05
N LEU A 8 -3.65 8.54 -5.16
CA LEU A 8 -2.32 8.37 -4.57
C LEU A 8 -1.21 8.64 -5.57
N LEU A 9 -0.17 9.32 -5.09
CA LEU A 9 1.07 9.55 -5.82
C LEU A 9 2.27 9.14 -4.97
N VAL A 10 3.29 8.60 -5.60
CA VAL A 10 4.62 8.43 -5.03
C VAL A 10 5.56 9.38 -5.76
N TYR A 11 6.37 10.10 -5.00
CA TYR A 11 7.33 11.06 -5.55
C TYR A 11 8.75 10.75 -5.07
N TRP A 12 9.73 11.12 -5.88
CA TRP A 12 11.15 11.02 -5.51
C TRP A 12 11.67 12.33 -4.93
N GLU A 13 11.46 13.45 -5.62
CA GLU A 13 12.04 14.74 -5.25
C GLU A 13 10.98 15.81 -4.92
N LYS A 14 11.05 16.37 -3.70
CA LYS A 14 10.30 17.56 -3.28
C LYS A 14 11.24 18.76 -3.25
N ILE A 15 10.90 19.81 -4.00
CA ILE A 15 11.71 21.02 -4.13
C ILE A 15 10.99 22.19 -3.47
N LYS A 16 11.70 22.92 -2.60
CA LYS A 16 11.20 24.17 -2.02
C LYS A 16 11.86 25.36 -2.71
N THR A 17 11.07 26.15 -3.42
CA THR A 17 11.50 27.43 -4.02
C THR A 17 10.67 28.57 -3.44
N THR A 18 9.67 29.05 -4.17
CA THR A 18 8.63 29.95 -3.69
C THR A 18 7.55 29.21 -2.91
N SER A 19 7.42 27.91 -3.14
CA SER A 19 6.48 26.99 -2.50
C SER A 19 7.06 25.57 -2.53
N ASP A 20 6.38 24.62 -1.90
CA ASP A 20 6.72 23.21 -1.98
C ASP A 20 6.16 22.64 -3.31
N PHE A 21 7.04 22.08 -4.13
CA PHE A 21 6.71 21.46 -5.40
C PHE A 21 7.17 20.00 -5.42
N ILE A 22 6.38 19.14 -6.05
CA ILE A 22 6.76 17.77 -6.38
C ILE A 22 7.34 17.79 -7.79
N HIS A 23 8.62 17.45 -7.93
CA HIS A 23 9.32 17.55 -9.21
C HIS A 23 8.99 16.39 -10.15
N ASP A 24 8.94 15.18 -9.60
CA ASP A 24 8.57 13.97 -10.32
C ASP A 24 7.68 13.09 -9.44
N ALA A 25 6.67 12.48 -10.06
CA ALA A 25 5.70 11.64 -9.37
C ALA A 25 5.12 10.58 -10.32
N SER A 26 4.74 9.44 -9.74
CA SER A 26 3.94 8.41 -10.39
C SER A 26 2.63 8.22 -9.63
N LEU A 27 1.53 8.12 -10.37
CA LEU A 27 0.25 7.70 -9.80
C LEU A 27 0.33 6.20 -9.48
N VAL A 28 -0.17 5.81 -8.32
CA VAL A 28 -0.12 4.43 -7.86
C VAL A 28 -1.49 3.95 -7.41
N HIS A 29 -1.75 2.67 -7.67
CA HIS A 29 -2.92 2.00 -7.12
C HIS A 29 -2.78 1.85 -5.59
N PRO A 30 -3.89 1.88 -4.81
CA PRO A 30 -3.85 1.65 -3.37
C PRO A 30 -3.22 0.32 -2.95
N LEU A 31 -3.47 -0.77 -3.67
CA LEU A 31 -3.00 -2.12 -3.31
C LEU A 31 -1.47 -2.24 -3.16
N PRO A 32 -0.64 -1.79 -4.12
CA PRO A 32 0.81 -1.68 -3.92
C PRO A 32 1.20 -0.94 -2.64
N VAL A 33 0.55 0.19 -2.35
CA VAL A 33 0.85 1.00 -1.15
C VAL A 33 0.46 0.24 0.12
N ILE A 34 -0.70 -0.43 0.13
CA ILE A 34 -1.16 -1.26 1.24
C ILE A 34 -0.25 -2.47 1.45
N LEU A 35 0.28 -3.08 0.39
CA LEU A 35 1.10 -4.28 0.48
C LEU A 35 2.55 -3.99 0.89
N PHE A 36 3.14 -2.89 0.38
CA PHE A 36 4.55 -2.57 0.60
C PHE A 36 4.77 -1.46 1.63
N GLY A 37 3.74 -0.70 1.99
CA GLY A 37 3.81 0.36 2.99
C GLY A 37 4.12 -0.17 4.38
N ASP A 38 4.71 0.69 5.21
CA ASP A 38 5.08 0.36 6.59
C ASP A 38 3.95 0.69 7.59
N ARG A 39 4.10 0.26 8.85
CA ARG A 39 3.15 0.47 9.96
C ARG A 39 1.72 0.04 9.65
N PHE A 40 1.57 -1.05 8.90
CA PHE A 40 0.27 -1.67 8.63
C PHE A 40 -0.47 -1.99 9.93
N ARG A 41 -1.71 -1.50 10.07
CA ARG A 41 -2.63 -1.92 11.13
C ARG A 41 -4.04 -2.11 10.56
N HIS A 42 -4.72 -3.14 11.04
CA HIS A 42 -6.15 -3.34 10.83
C HIS A 42 -6.90 -2.81 12.06
N ILE A 43 -7.85 -1.90 11.84
CA ILE A 43 -8.73 -1.35 12.86
C ILE A 43 -10.19 -1.42 12.43
N ILE A 44 -11.11 -1.32 13.38
CA ILE A 44 -12.54 -1.15 13.12
C ILE A 44 -12.90 0.31 13.43
N LYS A 45 -13.31 1.08 12.42
CA LYS A 45 -13.76 2.48 12.56
C LYS A 45 -15.20 2.56 12.09
N ASN A 46 -16.11 3.06 12.94
CA ASN A 46 -17.55 3.18 12.65
C ASN A 46 -18.24 1.89 12.18
N GLY A 47 -17.76 0.73 12.64
CA GLY A 47 -18.29 -0.59 12.25
C GLY A 47 -17.75 -1.13 10.92
N GLU A 48 -16.82 -0.42 10.28
CA GLU A 48 -16.17 -0.82 9.03
C GLU A 48 -14.72 -1.26 9.29
N ASN A 49 -14.25 -2.23 8.51
CA ASN A 49 -12.84 -2.66 8.54
C ASN A 49 -11.98 -1.66 7.77
N VAL A 50 -11.01 -1.06 8.46
CA VAL A 50 -10.11 -0.05 7.91
C VAL A 50 -8.66 -0.51 8.06
N ILE A 51 -7.92 -0.49 6.96
CA ILE A 51 -6.48 -0.68 6.92
C ILE A 51 -5.82 0.68 7.05
N THR A 52 -4.85 0.79 7.94
CA THR A 52 -4.02 1.98 8.11
C THR A 52 -2.58 1.70 7.68
N ILE A 53 -2.00 2.59 6.88
CA ILE A 53 -0.60 2.53 6.45
C ILE A 53 0.10 3.81 6.90
N GLY A 54 1.25 3.69 7.55
CA GLY A 54 1.88 4.83 8.21
C GLY A 54 1.00 5.39 9.33
N ASP A 55 0.82 6.71 9.30
CA ASP A 55 -0.01 7.43 10.28
C ASP A 55 -1.32 7.94 9.65
N ASP A 56 -1.28 8.29 8.36
CA ASP A 56 -2.34 9.09 7.73
C ASP A 56 -3.02 8.40 6.53
N LEU A 57 -2.66 7.17 6.13
CA LEU A 57 -3.33 6.53 4.99
C LEU A 57 -4.37 5.52 5.48
N LEU A 58 -5.65 5.80 5.20
CA LEU A 58 -6.79 4.97 5.59
C LEU A 58 -7.49 4.36 4.36
N PHE A 59 -7.70 3.05 4.39
CA PHE A 59 -8.33 2.30 3.32
C PHE A 59 -9.46 1.43 3.88
N LYS A 60 -10.68 1.59 3.36
CA LYS A 60 -11.77 0.65 3.67
C LYS A 60 -11.57 -0.63 2.88
N ALA A 61 -11.83 -1.76 3.52
CA ALA A 61 -11.77 -3.05 2.86
C ALA A 61 -12.73 -4.04 3.52
N GLN A 62 -13.15 -5.06 2.78
CA GLN A 62 -13.86 -6.20 3.39
C GLN A 62 -12.90 -7.01 4.27
N GLU A 63 -13.43 -7.65 5.31
CA GLU A 63 -12.64 -8.49 6.23
C GLU A 63 -11.86 -9.59 5.48
N SER A 64 -12.47 -10.19 4.47
CA SER A 64 -11.81 -11.17 3.58
C SER A 64 -10.56 -10.59 2.91
N THR A 65 -10.66 -9.38 2.36
CA THR A 65 -9.56 -8.67 1.71
C THR A 65 -8.45 -8.33 2.70
N VAL A 66 -8.81 -7.83 3.90
CA VAL A 66 -7.83 -7.53 4.97
C VAL A 66 -7.03 -8.78 5.32
N ASN A 67 -7.72 -9.91 5.57
CA ASN A 67 -7.07 -11.17 5.93
C ASN A 67 -6.11 -11.68 4.84
N VAL A 68 -6.49 -11.55 3.57
CA VAL A 68 -5.64 -11.92 2.43
C VAL A 68 -4.38 -11.03 2.39
N ILE A 69 -4.53 -9.72 2.57
CA ILE A 69 -3.42 -8.77 2.57
C ILE A 69 -2.47 -9.07 3.73
N GLU A 70 -2.97 -9.28 4.94
CA GLU A 70 -2.16 -9.62 6.11
C GLU A 70 -1.32 -10.88 5.88
N GLU A 71 -1.94 -11.95 5.38
CA GLU A 71 -1.26 -13.20 5.12
C GLU A 71 -0.21 -13.07 4.01
N LEU A 72 -0.50 -12.29 2.95
CA LEU A 72 0.46 -12.03 1.89
C LEU A 72 1.65 -11.19 2.38
N ARG A 73 1.43 -10.17 3.21
CA ARG A 73 2.51 -9.39 3.85
C ARG A 73 3.41 -10.28 4.70
N ARG A 74 2.81 -11.19 5.50
CA ARG A 74 3.56 -12.16 6.31
C ARG A 74 4.40 -13.10 5.45
N LYS A 75 3.83 -13.64 4.37
CA LYS A 75 4.55 -14.51 3.43
C LYS A 75 5.65 -13.79 2.68
N LEU A 76 5.41 -12.53 2.29
CA LEU A 76 6.43 -11.69 1.66
C LEU A 76 7.61 -11.44 2.61
N ASN A 77 7.35 -11.09 3.87
CA ASN A 77 8.41 -10.91 4.88
C ASN A 77 9.21 -12.20 5.11
N TRP A 78 8.53 -13.34 5.19
CA TRP A 78 9.21 -14.64 5.27
C TRP A 78 10.09 -14.89 4.03
N PHE A 79 9.57 -14.62 2.83
CA PHE A 79 10.30 -14.77 1.57
C PHE A 79 11.55 -13.87 1.52
N LEU A 80 11.42 -12.60 1.91
CA LEU A 80 12.55 -11.67 1.98
C LEU A 80 13.59 -12.14 3.00
N GLY A 81 13.16 -12.59 4.18
CA GLY A 81 14.06 -13.16 5.20
C GLY A 81 14.79 -14.42 4.71
N TYR A 82 14.08 -15.28 3.98
CA TYR A 82 14.68 -16.45 3.35
C TYR A 82 15.74 -16.05 2.31
N LYS A 83 15.45 -15.05 1.45
CA LYS A 83 16.40 -14.56 0.42
C LYS A 83 17.61 -13.85 0.99
N ILE A 84 17.52 -13.25 2.17
CA ILE A 84 18.69 -12.73 2.91
C ILE A 84 19.63 -13.89 3.28
N SER A 85 19.08 -15.03 3.72
CA SER A 85 19.88 -16.19 4.16
C SER A 85 20.32 -17.11 3.02
N HIS A 86 19.54 -17.15 1.93
CA HIS A 86 19.77 -17.98 0.75
C HIS A 86 19.71 -17.10 -0.51
N PRO A 87 20.74 -16.27 -0.74
CA PRO A 87 20.77 -15.39 -1.89
C PRO A 87 20.78 -16.21 -3.19
N GLY A 88 19.94 -15.82 -4.14
CA GLY A 88 19.82 -16.51 -5.42
C GLY A 88 18.66 -15.97 -6.23
N VAL A 89 18.74 -16.16 -7.55
CA VAL A 89 17.67 -15.76 -8.46
C VAL A 89 16.42 -16.59 -8.22
N VAL A 90 15.27 -15.97 -8.39
CA VAL A 90 13.97 -16.63 -8.35
C VAL A 90 13.76 -17.40 -9.65
N ASN A 91 13.47 -18.70 -9.57
CA ASN A 91 13.15 -19.52 -10.74
C ASN A 91 11.65 -19.44 -11.07
N TRP A 92 11.28 -18.54 -11.97
CA TRP A 92 9.88 -18.28 -12.38
C TRP A 92 9.15 -19.45 -13.06
N ASN A 93 9.88 -20.44 -13.53
CA ASN A 93 9.32 -21.65 -14.16
C ASN A 93 9.04 -22.77 -13.15
N GLY A 94 9.42 -22.59 -11.88
CA GLY A 94 9.15 -23.55 -10.82
C GLY A 94 7.70 -23.49 -10.32
N ASP A 95 7.36 -24.44 -9.46
CA ASP A 95 6.12 -24.49 -8.68
C ASP A 95 6.42 -24.60 -7.18
N ASN A 96 7.44 -23.86 -6.74
CA ASN A 96 7.81 -23.80 -5.33
C ASN A 96 7.00 -22.71 -4.60
N ASP A 97 7.06 -22.72 -3.28
CA ASP A 97 6.34 -21.76 -2.46
C ASP A 97 6.77 -20.31 -2.72
N GLU A 98 8.04 -20.07 -3.10
CA GLU A 98 8.52 -18.75 -3.52
C GLU A 98 7.71 -18.18 -4.68
N ILE A 99 7.54 -18.95 -5.76
CA ILE A 99 6.80 -18.52 -6.95
C ILE A 99 5.32 -18.36 -6.67
N ARG A 100 4.74 -19.24 -5.86
CA ARG A 100 3.32 -19.15 -5.50
C ARG A 100 3.01 -17.87 -4.73
N ILE A 101 3.90 -17.47 -3.80
CA ILE A 101 3.79 -16.20 -3.07
C ILE A 101 3.90 -15.01 -4.02
N LEU A 102 4.93 -14.98 -4.87
CA LEU A 102 5.16 -13.86 -5.79
C LEU A 102 4.05 -13.72 -6.84
N ARG A 103 3.49 -14.82 -7.33
CA ARG A 103 2.33 -14.80 -8.24
C ARG A 103 1.09 -14.25 -7.54
N ALA A 104 0.81 -14.67 -6.32
CA ALA A 104 -0.34 -14.15 -5.56
C ALA A 104 -0.20 -12.64 -5.27
N ILE A 105 1.01 -12.18 -4.98
CA ILE A 105 1.30 -10.74 -4.84
C ILE A 105 1.06 -9.99 -6.14
N MET A 106 1.57 -10.52 -7.25
CA MET A 106 1.39 -9.92 -8.58
C MET A 106 -0.09 -9.82 -8.93
N GLU A 107 -0.84 -10.90 -8.72
CA GLU A 107 -2.28 -10.94 -8.93
C GLU A 107 -2.98 -9.86 -8.09
N LEU A 108 -2.72 -9.83 -6.77
CA LEU A 108 -3.30 -8.84 -5.86
C LEU A 108 -3.06 -7.41 -6.36
N ILE A 109 -1.80 -7.02 -6.63
CA ILE A 109 -1.49 -5.61 -6.95
C ILE A 109 -1.93 -5.18 -8.36
N THR A 110 -2.34 -6.13 -9.20
CA THR A 110 -2.92 -5.88 -10.53
C THR A 110 -4.44 -5.88 -10.56
N ILE A 111 -5.09 -6.09 -9.41
CA ILE A 111 -6.55 -5.93 -9.30
C ILE A 111 -6.88 -4.45 -9.46
N GLU A 112 -7.74 -4.13 -10.42
CA GLU A 112 -8.20 -2.76 -10.70
C GLU A 112 -9.42 -2.33 -9.85
N GLU A 113 -9.94 -3.21 -8.99
CA GLU A 113 -11.16 -3.01 -8.21
C GLU A 113 -10.89 -2.77 -6.72
N ILE A 114 -10.43 -1.57 -6.33
CA ILE A 114 -10.64 -1.07 -4.96
C ILE A 114 -11.51 0.17 -5.00
N GLU A 115 -12.64 0.10 -4.29
CA GLU A 115 -13.51 1.22 -4.00
C GLU A 115 -12.97 1.99 -2.77
N ASP A 116 -12.86 3.31 -2.95
CA ASP A 116 -12.78 4.39 -1.97
C ASP A 116 -11.60 4.41 -0.96
N ILE A 117 -10.75 5.44 -1.12
CA ILE A 117 -9.84 5.91 -0.07
C ILE A 117 -10.63 6.82 0.87
N CYS A 118 -10.43 6.65 2.17
CA CYS A 118 -11.11 7.51 3.15
C CYS A 118 -10.33 8.81 3.32
N GLU A 119 -11.04 9.94 3.27
CA GLU A 119 -10.48 11.21 3.73
C GLU A 119 -10.27 11.13 5.25
N ASN A 120 -9.13 11.61 5.74
CA ASN A 120 -8.95 11.82 7.17
C ASN A 120 -9.65 13.13 7.53
N ASP A 121 -10.69 13.05 8.35
CA ASP A 121 -11.42 14.24 8.83
C ASP A 121 -10.63 15.02 9.91
N ASP A 122 -9.38 14.66 10.19
CA ASP A 122 -8.56 15.27 11.24
C ASP A 122 -7.80 16.51 10.69
N GLU A 123 -8.53 17.47 10.10
CA GLU A 123 -8.09 18.86 10.06
C GLU A 123 -8.44 19.52 11.40
N ASP A 124 -7.61 19.27 12.42
CA ASP A 124 -7.60 20.11 13.61
C ASP A 124 -7.02 21.48 13.21
N GLY A 125 -7.94 22.42 12.92
CA GLY A 125 -7.63 23.82 12.76
C GLY A 125 -7.04 24.39 14.06
N ASP A 126 -5.72 24.50 14.12
CA ASP A 126 -5.06 25.39 15.07
C ASP A 126 -5.05 26.80 14.47
N SER A 127 -6.17 27.50 14.64
CA SER A 127 -6.14 28.96 14.74
C SER A 127 -6.04 29.32 16.22
N SER A 128 -4.85 29.70 16.66
CA SER A 128 -4.70 30.47 17.90
C SER A 128 -3.68 31.61 17.73
N ASP A 129 -4.27 32.81 17.74
CA ASP A 129 -3.76 34.20 17.92
C ASP A 129 -2.51 34.72 17.18
#